data_AF-A0A2H4VGV8-F1
#
_entry.id   AF-A0A2H4VGV8-F1
#
_cell.length_a   1.000
_cell.length_b   1.000
_cell.length_c   1.000
_cell.angle_alpha   90.00
_cell.angle_beta   90.00
_cell.angle_gamma   90.00
#
_symmetry.space_group_name_H-M   'P 1'
#
loop_
_entity.id
_entity.type
_entity.pdbx_description
1 polymer ?
#
loop_
_entity_poly.entity_id
_entity_poly.type
_entity_poly.pdbx_seq_one_letter_code
_entity_poly.pdbx_strand_id
1 'polypeptide(L)'
;MKIKDYHILIDEISTIDLEADSIADSRRILAELNQREMILKDLKKRILNDIQNIKLEFMEMKQKINMDFAEGRSPGIVSRVRGKSKVKELKKLEKKRYETLESYYDVKYVIDDLLVQIQEAKEPLNDYIKKRLFGV
;
A
#
# COMPACT_ATOMS: atom_id res chain seq x y z
N MET A 1 8.57 2.16 -3.27
CA MET A 1 8.87 0.70 -3.31
C MET A 1 8.17 0.09 -4.52
N LYS A 2 8.65 -1.05 -5.03
CA LYS A 2 7.86 -1.80 -6.03
C LYS A 2 6.79 -2.60 -5.30
N ILE A 3 5.69 -2.87 -5.99
CA ILE A 3 4.56 -3.61 -5.41
C ILE A 3 4.98 -4.98 -4.83
N LYS A 4 5.91 -5.68 -5.49
CA LYS A 4 6.43 -6.98 -5.02
C LYS A 4 7.11 -6.88 -3.66
N ASP A 5 7.80 -5.78 -3.40
CA ASP A 5 8.51 -5.57 -2.14
C ASP A 5 7.52 -5.47 -0.97
N TYR A 6 6.35 -4.86 -1.22
CA TYR A 6 5.28 -4.80 -0.22
C TYR A 6 4.70 -6.19 0.09
N HIS A 7 4.46 -7.02 -0.93
CA HIS A 7 3.94 -8.37 -0.71
C HIS A 7 4.89 -9.23 0.13
N ILE A 8 6.20 -9.18 -0.15
CA ILE A 8 7.21 -9.92 0.63
C ILE A 8 7.16 -9.50 2.10
N LEU A 9 7.17 -8.20 2.38
CA LEU A 9 7.15 -7.69 3.75
C LEU A 9 5.83 -8.01 4.46
N ILE A 10 4.70 -8.01 3.73
CA ILE A 10 3.40 -8.42 4.27
C ILE A 10 3.42 -9.90 4.65
N ASP A 11 3.91 -10.77 3.78
CA ASP A 11 3.98 -12.22 4.04
C ASP A 11 4.82 -12.51 5.29
N GLU A 12 5.95 -11.83 5.47
CA GLU A 12 6.81 -11.93 6.66
C GLU A 12 6.10 -11.49 7.95
N ILE A 13 5.20 -10.51 7.88
CA ILE A 13 4.45 -10.00 9.03
C ILE A 13 3.26 -10.92 9.37
N SER A 14 2.69 -11.58 8.37
CA SER A 14 1.42 -12.32 8.45
C SER A 14 1.51 -13.64 9.20
N THR A 15 2.70 -14.22 9.37
CA THR A 15 2.87 -15.46 10.12
C THR A 15 2.90 -15.18 11.62
N ILE A 16 1.80 -15.45 12.33
CA ILE A 16 1.73 -15.35 13.78
C ILE A 16 1.40 -16.72 14.40
N ASP A 17 2.21 -17.11 15.38
CA ASP A 17 1.89 -18.16 16.33
C ASP A 17 1.34 -17.51 17.61
N LEU A 18 0.05 -17.70 17.90
CA LEU A 18 -0.72 -16.97 18.92
C LEU A 18 -1.07 -17.82 20.15
N GLU A 19 -0.33 -18.89 20.44
CA GLU A 19 -0.61 -19.72 21.60
C GLU A 19 0.05 -19.15 22.88
N ALA A 20 -0.78 -18.78 23.86
CA ALA A 20 -0.34 -18.19 25.13
C ALA A 20 -0.77 -19.05 26.33
N ASP A 21 0.18 -19.76 26.96
CA ASP A 21 -0.10 -20.60 28.14
C ASP A 21 0.27 -19.92 29.47
N SER A 22 0.99 -18.80 29.42
CA SER A 22 1.44 -18.06 30.60
C SER A 22 1.37 -16.53 30.46
N ILE A 23 1.50 -15.82 31.59
CA ILE A 23 1.65 -14.35 31.59
C ILE A 23 2.92 -13.93 30.83
N ALA A 24 3.99 -14.71 30.95
CA ALA A 24 5.23 -14.45 30.25
C ALA A 24 5.03 -14.56 28.73
N ASP A 25 4.30 -15.58 28.29
CA ASP A 25 3.95 -15.77 26.87
C ASP A 25 3.05 -14.64 26.37
N SER A 26 2.05 -14.25 27.16
CA SER A 26 1.17 -13.13 26.82
C SER A 26 1.94 -11.82 26.65
N ARG A 27 2.90 -11.54 27.53
CA ARG A 27 3.78 -10.36 27.42
C ARG A 27 4.72 -10.43 26.22
N ARG A 28 5.27 -11.62 25.94
CA ARG A 28 6.11 -11.86 24.76
C ARG A 28 5.33 -11.59 23.47
N ILE A 29 4.14 -12.17 23.35
CA ILE A 29 3.26 -11.99 22.19
C ILE A 29 2.84 -10.52 22.04
N LEU A 30 2.50 -9.83 23.13
CA LEU A 30 2.21 -8.38 23.10
C LEU A 30 3.39 -7.56 22.56
N ALA A 31 4.62 -7.86 22.98
CA ALA A 31 5.81 -7.17 22.48
C ALA A 31 6.00 -7.40 20.97
N GLU A 32 5.78 -8.63 20.49
CA GLU A 32 5.85 -9.01 19.09
C GLU A 32 4.78 -8.29 18.25
N LEU A 33 3.53 -8.27 18.73
CA LEU A 33 2.43 -7.52 18.13
C LEU A 33 2.69 -6.00 18.09
N ASN A 34 3.37 -5.44 19.10
CA ASN A 34 3.77 -4.03 19.10
C ASN A 34 4.84 -3.74 18.03
N GLN A 35 5.84 -4.62 17.88
CA GLN A 35 6.86 -4.48 16.85
C GLN A 35 6.25 -4.56 15.45
N ARG A 36 5.39 -5.55 15.20
CA ARG A 36 4.67 -5.68 13.92
C ARG A 36 3.78 -4.48 13.61
N GLU A 37 3.04 -3.97 14.60
CA GLU A 37 2.23 -2.76 14.43
C GLU A 37 3.09 -1.56 13.99
N MET A 38 4.28 -1.41 14.57
CA MET A 38 5.20 -0.34 14.20
C MET A 38 5.67 -0.48 12.75
N ILE A 39 6.01 -1.69 12.31
CA ILE A 39 6.41 -1.98 10.93
C ILE A 39 5.25 -1.70 9.95
N LEU A 40 4.04 -2.18 10.25
CA LEU A 40 2.85 -1.92 9.43
C LEU A 40 2.50 -0.44 9.34
N LYS A 41 2.66 0.33 10.43
CA LYS A 41 2.48 1.79 10.41
C LYS A 41 3.49 2.48 9.51
N ASP A 42 4.74 2.02 9.46
CA ASP A 42 5.74 2.57 8.54
C ASP A 42 5.41 2.20 7.08
N LEU A 43 5.04 0.92 6.83
CA LEU A 43 4.59 0.47 5.51
C LEU A 43 3.38 1.26 5.01
N LYS A 44 2.41 1.54 5.89
CA LYS A 44 1.24 2.38 5.57
C LYS A 44 1.65 3.78 5.11
N LYS A 45 2.64 4.41 5.76
CA LYS A 45 3.14 5.72 5.33
C LYS A 45 3.80 5.63 3.95
N ARG A 46 4.62 4.59 3.72
CA ARG A 46 5.32 4.38 2.45
C ARG A 46 4.35 4.15 1.29
N ILE A 47 3.34 3.29 1.46
CA ILE A 47 2.39 3.00 0.39
C ILE A 47 1.55 4.23 0.03
N LEU A 48 1.18 5.06 1.01
CA LEU A 48 0.47 6.32 0.77
C LEU A 48 1.33 7.31 -0.02
N ASN A 49 2.62 7.41 0.31
CA ASN A 49 3.55 8.26 -0.44
C ASN A 49 3.75 7.75 -1.87
N ASP A 50 3.91 6.44 -2.07
CA ASP A 50 4.04 5.84 -3.41
C ASP A 50 2.77 6.08 -4.26
N ILE A 51 1.57 5.90 -3.68
CA ILE A 51 0.29 6.22 -4.34
C ILE A 51 0.26 7.69 -4.76
N GLN A 52 0.70 8.60 -3.88
CA GLN A 52 0.71 10.03 -4.18
C GLN A 52 1.70 10.37 -5.30
N ASN A 53 2.89 9.76 -5.28
CA ASN A 53 3.90 9.93 -6.33
C ASN A 53 3.38 9.44 -7.70
N ILE A 54 2.73 8.28 -7.75
CA ILE A 54 2.11 7.75 -8.98
C ILE A 54 1.06 8.74 -9.54
N LYS A 55 0.26 9.36 -8.66
CA LYS A 55 -0.72 10.39 -9.07
C LYS A 55 -0.05 11.64 -9.63
N LEU A 56 1.05 12.09 -9.01
CA LEU A 56 1.81 13.25 -9.48
C LEU A 56 2.45 12.97 -10.84
N GLU A 57 3.14 11.83 -10.99
CA GLU A 57 3.72 11.40 -12.27
C GLU A 57 2.67 11.35 -13.38
N PHE A 58 1.47 10.83 -13.08
CA PHE A 58 0.37 10.83 -14.05
C PHE A 58 -0.04 12.24 -14.48
N MET A 59 -0.11 13.19 -13.54
CA MET A 59 -0.46 14.59 -13.84
C MET A 59 0.61 15.25 -14.71
N GLU A 60 1.88 15.02 -14.41
CA GLU A 60 3.01 15.51 -15.21
C GLU A 60 2.99 14.94 -16.63
N MET A 61 2.79 13.62 -16.78
CA MET A 61 2.68 12.98 -18.08
C MET A 61 1.48 13.48 -18.88
N LYS A 62 0.33 13.69 -18.22
CA LYS A 62 -0.86 14.26 -18.84
C LYS A 62 -0.61 15.69 -19.32
N GLN A 63 0.06 16.50 -18.52
CA GLN A 63 0.44 17.87 -18.89
C GLN A 63 1.39 17.87 -20.09
N LYS A 64 2.40 16.99 -20.09
CA LYS A 64 3.32 16.82 -21.21
C LYS A 64 2.61 16.46 -22.51
N ILE A 65 1.72 15.46 -22.49
CA ILE A 65 0.90 15.10 -23.67
C ILE A 65 0.08 16.32 -24.14
N ASN A 66 -0.52 17.08 -23.22
CA ASN A 66 -1.28 18.25 -23.61
C ASN A 66 -0.43 19.31 -24.30
N MET A 67 0.79 19.57 -23.82
CA MET A 67 1.74 20.51 -24.42
C MET A 67 2.24 20.03 -25.78
N ASP A 68 2.64 18.76 -25.90
CA ASP A 68 3.17 18.18 -27.13
C ASP A 68 2.16 18.29 -28.30
N PHE A 69 0.87 18.08 -28.01
CA PHE A 69 -0.21 18.26 -29.00
C PHE A 69 -0.62 19.71 -29.22
N ALA A 70 -0.43 20.62 -28.25
CA ALA A 70 -0.76 22.04 -28.38
C ALA A 70 0.30 22.83 -29.17
N GLU A 71 1.58 22.51 -28.99
CA GLU A 71 2.70 23.17 -29.66
C GLU A 71 2.91 22.71 -31.12
N GLY A 72 2.01 21.89 -31.66
CA GLY A 72 2.18 21.33 -33.01
C GLY A 72 3.41 20.43 -33.14
N ARG A 73 4.08 20.10 -32.03
CA ARG A 73 5.11 19.05 -31.90
C ARG A 73 4.44 17.68 -32.03
N SER A 74 3.70 17.47 -33.12
CA SER A 74 3.50 16.13 -33.61
C SER A 74 4.90 15.55 -33.87
N PRO A 75 5.22 14.34 -33.40
CA PRO A 75 6.49 13.72 -33.72
C PRO A 75 6.52 13.44 -35.23
N GLY A 76 7.03 14.41 -35.99
CA GLY A 76 7.27 14.37 -37.42
C GLY A 76 6.03 14.45 -38.31
N ILE A 77 6.27 14.97 -39.53
CA ILE A 77 5.40 15.03 -40.71
C ILE A 77 4.79 13.64 -41.09
N VAL A 78 5.23 12.56 -40.45
CA VAL A 78 4.75 11.18 -40.59
C VAL A 78 3.47 10.90 -39.77
N SER A 79 2.99 11.85 -38.96
CA SER A 79 1.79 11.66 -38.12
C SER A 79 0.46 11.47 -38.89
N ARG A 80 0.40 11.81 -40.19
CA ARG A 80 -0.78 11.53 -41.03
C ARG A 80 -0.99 10.05 -41.37
N VAL A 81 0.04 9.20 -41.28
CA VAL A 81 -0.03 7.82 -41.82
C VAL A 81 -0.25 6.75 -40.73
N ARG A 82 -0.09 7.06 -39.44
CA ARG A 82 -0.36 6.10 -38.35
C ARG A 82 -0.89 6.76 -37.07
N GLY A 83 -2.16 7.20 -37.10
CA GLY A 83 -3.13 7.05 -36.00
C GLY A 83 -2.78 7.43 -34.54
N LYS A 84 -1.82 8.33 -34.28
CA LYS A 84 -1.57 8.86 -32.93
C LYS A 84 -2.55 9.99 -32.62
N SER A 85 -3.65 9.65 -31.97
CA SER A 85 -4.65 10.60 -31.48
C SER A 85 -4.36 10.95 -30.02
N LYS A 86 -4.36 12.24 -29.67
CA LYS A 86 -4.29 12.75 -28.30
C LYS A 86 -5.23 11.98 -27.36
N VAL A 87 -6.45 11.73 -27.81
CA VAL A 87 -7.47 10.99 -27.05
C VAL A 87 -7.03 9.55 -26.78
N LYS A 88 -6.42 8.87 -27.77
CA LYS A 88 -5.90 7.51 -27.59
C LYS A 88 -4.71 7.47 -26.63
N GLU A 89 -3.84 8.46 -26.66
CA GLU A 89 -2.69 8.53 -25.75
C GLU A 89 -3.11 8.81 -24.31
N LEU A 90 -4.04 9.75 -24.10
CA LEU A 90 -4.63 10.01 -22.79
C LEU A 90 -5.37 8.79 -22.23
N LYS A 91 -6.18 8.09 -23.04
CA LYS A 91 -6.85 6.85 -22.63
C LYS A 91 -5.86 5.75 -22.23
N LYS A 92 -4.75 5.60 -22.97
CA LYS A 92 -3.69 4.64 -22.61
C LYS A 92 -3.03 5.00 -21.28
N LEU A 93 -2.76 6.29 -21.06
CA LEU A 93 -2.18 6.78 -19.81
C LEU A 93 -3.14 6.56 -18.63
N GLU A 94 -4.43 6.82 -18.81
CA GLU A 94 -5.47 6.57 -17.79
C GLU A 94 -5.59 5.09 -17.44
N LYS A 95 -5.63 4.21 -18.45
CA LYS A 95 -5.66 2.77 -18.23
C LYS A 95 -4.45 2.29 -17.42
N LYS A 96 -3.24 2.73 -17.81
CA LYS A 96 -2.01 2.38 -17.10
C LYS A 96 -2.03 2.88 -15.64
N ARG A 97 -2.53 4.09 -15.42
CA ARG A 97 -2.68 4.66 -14.06
C ARG A 97 -3.62 3.80 -13.22
N TYR A 98 -4.77 3.40 -13.76
CA TYR A 98 -5.73 2.57 -13.05
C TYR A 98 -5.10 1.23 -12.65
N GLU A 99 -4.53 0.51 -13.60
CA GLU A 99 -3.86 -0.78 -13.37
C GLU A 99 -2.73 -0.67 -12.34
N THR A 100 -1.94 0.43 -12.39
CA THR A 100 -0.85 0.64 -11.43
C THR A 100 -1.39 0.98 -10.04
N LEU A 101 -2.37 1.88 -9.93
CA LEU A 101 -2.90 2.30 -8.63
C LEU A 101 -3.69 1.21 -7.94
N GLU A 102 -4.41 0.37 -8.69
CA GLU A 102 -5.22 -0.72 -8.17
C GLU A 102 -4.40 -1.62 -7.25
N SER A 103 -3.26 -2.14 -7.73
CA SER A 103 -2.40 -3.00 -6.92
C SER A 103 -1.87 -2.31 -5.65
N TYR A 104 -1.53 -1.02 -5.73
CA TYR A 104 -1.07 -0.26 -4.56
C TYR A 104 -2.19 -0.02 -3.54
N TYR A 105 -3.42 0.14 -4.02
CA TYR A 105 -4.60 0.22 -3.14
C TYR A 105 -4.89 -1.12 -2.48
N ASP A 106 -4.75 -2.25 -3.19
CA ASP A 106 -4.92 -3.59 -2.61
C ASP A 106 -3.96 -3.80 -1.44
N VAL A 107 -2.67 -3.49 -1.63
CA VAL A 107 -1.66 -3.54 -0.57
C VAL A 107 -2.02 -2.63 0.60
N LYS A 108 -2.49 -1.41 0.34
CA LYS A 108 -2.95 -0.50 1.41
C LYS A 108 -4.08 -1.14 2.22
N TYR A 109 -5.06 -1.77 1.57
CA TYR A 109 -6.17 -2.42 2.27
C TYR A 109 -5.71 -3.62 3.10
N VAL A 110 -4.78 -4.43 2.59
CA VAL A 110 -4.18 -5.53 3.37
C VAL A 110 -3.45 -4.99 4.60
N ILE A 111 -2.67 -3.92 4.47
CA ILE A 111 -1.99 -3.28 5.61
C ILE A 111 -3.00 -2.75 6.64
N ASP A 112 -4.08 -2.11 6.17
CA ASP A 112 -5.14 -1.61 7.05
C ASP A 112 -5.83 -2.74 7.80
N ASP A 113 -6.12 -3.86 7.13
CA ASP A 113 -6.73 -5.05 7.73
C ASP A 113 -5.82 -5.69 8.77
N LEU A 114 -4.54 -5.89 8.46
CA LEU A 114 -3.56 -6.43 9.40
C LEU A 114 -3.40 -5.55 10.65
N LEU A 115 -3.49 -4.22 10.49
CA LEU A 115 -3.47 -3.31 11.64
C LEU A 115 -4.68 -3.50 12.56
N VAL A 116 -5.86 -3.75 11.99
CA VAL A 116 -7.09 -4.07 12.74
C VAL A 116 -6.93 -5.41 13.45
N GLN A 117 -6.50 -6.46 12.75
CA GLN A 117 -6.26 -7.79 13.33
C GLN A 117 -5.27 -7.74 14.52
N ILE A 118 -4.20 -6.95 14.41
CA ILE A 118 -3.25 -6.76 15.51
C ILE A 118 -3.91 -6.05 16.70
N GLN A 119 -4.75 -5.04 16.47
CA GLN A 119 -5.46 -4.37 17.56
C GLN A 119 -6.42 -5.32 18.27
N GLU A 120 -7.19 -6.08 17.51
CA GLU A 120 -8.12 -7.10 18.02
C GLU A 120 -7.39 -8.20 18.80
N ALA A 121 -6.20 -8.61 18.37
CA ALA A 121 -5.39 -9.62 19.07
C ALA A 121 -4.79 -9.12 20.40
N LYS A 122 -4.55 -7.80 20.55
CA LYS A 122 -3.97 -7.22 21.77
C LYS A 122 -4.96 -7.16 22.93
N GLU A 123 -6.25 -6.95 22.66
CA GLU A 123 -7.29 -6.85 23.67
C GLU A 123 -7.38 -8.10 24.59
N PRO A 124 -7.55 -9.33 24.07
CA PRO A 124 -7.68 -10.52 24.91
C PRO A 124 -6.40 -10.81 25.71
N LEU A 125 -5.22 -10.50 25.17
CA LEU A 125 -3.94 -10.65 25.90
C LEU A 125 -3.84 -9.68 27.07
N ASN A 126 -4.25 -8.42 26.87
CA ASN A 126 -4.29 -7.43 27.93
C ASN A 126 -5.29 -7.81 29.02
N ASP A 127 -6.47 -8.31 28.64
CA ASP A 127 -7.49 -8.76 29.58
C ASP A 127 -7.06 -10.00 30.36
N TYR A 128 -6.39 -10.95 29.71
CA TYR A 128 -5.80 -12.12 30.36
C TYR A 128 -4.77 -11.69 31.43
N ILE A 129 -3.87 -10.77 31.10
CA ILE A 129 -2.89 -10.23 32.04
C ILE A 129 -3.58 -9.51 33.20
N LYS A 130 -4.59 -8.67 32.92
CA LYS A 130 -5.33 -7.93 33.95
C LYS A 130 -6.05 -8.87 34.91
N LYS A 131 -6.81 -9.85 34.39
CA LYS A 131 -7.52 -10.86 35.21
C LYS A 131 -6.57 -11.62 36.12
N ARG A 132 -5.40 -12.01 35.61
CA ARG A 132 -4.44 -12.83 36.36
C ARG A 132 -3.60 -12.04 37.37
N LEU A 133 -3.39 -10.74 37.15
CA LEU A 133 -2.64 -9.86 38.07
C LEU A 133 -3.54 -9.17 39.11
N PHE A 134 -4.78 -8.84 38.76
CA PHE A 134 -5.64 -7.98 39.57
C PHE A 134 -6.95 -8.66 40.01
N GLY A 135 -7.29 -9.84 39.49
CA GLY A 135 -8.44 -10.62 39.94
C GLY A 135 -9.81 -10.00 39.63
N VAL A 136 -9.89 -9.06 38.68
CA VAL A 136 -11.14 -8.42 38.21
C VAL A 136 -11.53 -8.97 36.84
#